data_AF-A0A7Y2VRY6-F1
#
_entry.id   AF-A0A7Y2VRY6-F1
#
_cell.length_a   1.000
_cell.length_b   1.000
_cell.length_c   1.000
_cell.angle_alpha   90.00
_cell.angle_beta   90.00
_cell.angle_gamma   90.00
#
_symmetry.space_group_name_H-M   'P 1'
#
loop_
_entity.id
_entity.type
_entity.pdbx_description
1 polymer ?
#
loop_
_entity_poly.entity_id
_entity_poly.type
_entity_poly.pdbx_seq_one_letter_code
_entity_poly.pdbx_strand_id
1 'polypeptide(L)' 'TDGDTDEEVLNYIVSRYGEFVLLKPRLSTRTMLLWGAPVLLVMVGFAAIVFTRRQHAAPHVALLTKAEQKDLQGPRCD' A
#
# COMPACT_ATOMS: atom_id res chain seq x y z
N THR A 1 5.24 14.64 51.09
CA THR A 1 6.16 14.54 49.94
C THR A 1 5.32 14.69 48.70
N ASP A 2 5.09 15.92 48.26
CA ASP A 2 4.51 16.17 46.94
C ASP A 2 5.64 15.96 45.93
N GLY A 3 5.76 14.72 45.48
CA GLY A 3 6.53 14.40 44.29
C GLY A 3 5.63 14.57 43.08
N ASP A 4 6.16 15.18 42.02
CA ASP A 4 5.49 15.27 40.73
C ASP A 4 4.91 13.90 40.34
N THR A 5 3.72 13.92 39.75
CA THR A 5 3.11 12.70 39.24
C THR A 5 3.98 12.11 38.13
N ASP A 6 4.03 10.78 38.02
CA ASP A 6 4.83 10.09 36.99
C ASP A 6 4.57 10.66 35.57
N GLU A 7 3.34 11.10 35.31
CA GLU A 7 2.92 11.74 34.06
C GLU A 7 3.60 13.08 33.80
N GLU A 8 3.82 13.88 34.83
CA GLU A 8 4.42 15.20 34.76
C GLU A 8 5.94 15.10 34.50
N VAL A 9 6.58 14.14 35.17
CA VAL A 9 7.98 13.78 34.89
C VAL A 9 8.14 13.25 33.46
N LEU A 10 7.24 12.36 33.03
CA LEU A 10 7.24 11.83 31.66
C LEU A 10 7.06 12.95 30.63
N ASN A 11 6.14 13.89 30.86
CA ASN A 11 5.93 15.04 29.98
C ASN A 11 7.17 15.95 29.91
N TYR A 12 7.81 16.22 31.05
CA TYR A 12 9.03 17.02 31.10
C TYR A 12 10.17 16.34 30.31
N ILE A 13 10.39 15.04 30.51
CA ILE A 13 11.42 14.29 29.78
C ILE A 13 11.12 14.24 28.28
N VAL A 14 9.86 14.00 27.89
CA VAL A 14 9.43 13.99 26.48
C VAL A 14 9.64 15.34 25.81
N SER A 15 9.37 16.44 26.51
CA SER A 15 9.57 17.79 25.97
C SER A 15 11.02 18.08 25.61
N ARG A 16 11.97 17.45 26.32
CA ARG A 16 13.41 17.74 26.22
C ARG A 16 14.18 16.74 25.36
N TYR A 17 13.79 15.48 25.41
CA TYR A 17 14.48 14.35 24.75
C TYR A 17 13.65 13.72 23.63
N GLY A 18 12.39 14.12 23.48
CA GLY A 18 11.46 13.60 22.48
C GLY A 18 10.69 12.35 22.96
N GLU A 19 9.66 11.98 22.21
CA GLU A 19 8.75 10.90 22.58
C GLU A 19 9.40 9.49 22.56
N PHE A 20 10.59 9.36 21.95
CA PHE A 20 11.31 8.11 21.78
C PHE A 20 11.86 7.51 23.09
N VAL A 21 11.88 8.30 24.16
CA VAL A 21 12.33 7.84 25.48
C VAL A 21 11.34 6.87 26.13
N LEU A 22 10.06 6.89 25.75
CA LEU A 22 9.04 6.04 26.40
C LEU A 22 9.09 4.55 26.04
N LEU A 23 9.98 4.10 25.16
CA LEU A 23 10.10 2.70 24.67
C LEU A 23 8.82 2.08 24.05
N LYS A 24 7.67 2.74 24.18
CA LYS A 24 6.42 2.46 23.46
C LYS A 24 6.39 3.43 22.28
N PRO A 25 6.57 2.95 21.04
CA PRO A 25 6.36 3.78 19.88
C PRO A 25 4.88 4.16 19.89
N ARG A 26 4.57 5.33 20.44
CA ARG A 26 3.29 5.98 20.23
C ARG A 26 3.21 6.09 18.72
N LEU A 27 2.22 5.47 18.11
CA LEU A 27 1.99 5.60 16.67
C LEU A 27 1.73 7.08 16.41
N SER A 28 2.80 7.84 16.23
CA SER A 28 2.78 9.27 16.00
C SER A 28 2.08 9.47 14.66
N THR A 29 1.28 10.53 14.57
CA THR A 29 0.59 10.95 13.34
C THR A 29 1.57 11.00 12.15
N ARG A 30 2.83 11.34 12.42
CA ARG A 30 3.92 11.38 11.43
C ARG A 30 4.27 9.99 10.88
N THR A 31 4.28 8.97 11.72
CA THR A 31 4.52 7.58 11.32
C THR A 31 3.36 7.09 10.47
N MET A 32 2.11 7.33 10.88
CA MET A 32 0.93 6.98 10.07
C MET A 32 0.94 7.64 8.68
N LEU A 33 1.36 8.91 8.60
CA LEU A 33 1.48 9.61 7.31
C LEU A 33 2.53 8.96 6.39
N LEU A 34 3.69 8.58 6.95
CA LEU A 34 4.75 7.89 6.20
C LEU A 34 4.29 6.53 5.66
N TRP A 35 3.55 5.75 6.47
CA TRP A 35 2.97 4.48 6.04
C TRP A 35 1.75 4.64 5.13
N GLY A 36 1.09 5.80 5.16
CA GLY A 36 0.01 6.14 4.24
C GLY A 36 0.49 6.32 2.80
N ALA A 37 1.71 6.85 2.60
CA ALA A 37 2.28 7.08 1.27
C ALA A 37 2.37 5.81 0.39
N PRO A 38 2.95 4.68 0.83
CA PRO A 38 3.00 3.46 0.01
C PRO A 38 1.61 2.90 -0.30
N VAL A 39 0.68 2.94 0.67
CA VAL A 39 -0.72 2.49 0.46
C VAL A 39 -1.40 3.35 -0.60
N LEU A 40 -1.25 4.67 -0.50
CA LEU A 40 -1.83 5.62 -1.45
C LEU A 40 -1.26 5.42 -2.87
N LEU A 41 0.04 5.19 -3.00
CA LEU A 41 0.69 4.94 -4.28
C LEU A 41 0.13 3.68 -4.96
N VAL A 42 -0.05 2.58 -4.21
CA VAL A 42 -0.65 1.34 -4.72
C VAL A 42 -2.09 1.57 -5.16
N MET A 43 -2.88 2.28 -4.36
CA MET A 43 -4.27 2.60 -4.68
C MET A 43 -4.40 3.42 -5.98
N VAL A 44 -3.57 4.45 -6.15
CA VAL A 44 -3.55 5.29 -7.36
C VAL A 44 -3.10 4.48 -8.57
N GLY A 45 -2.02 3.70 -8.45
CA GLY A 45 -1.53 2.85 -9.54
C GLY A 45 -2.54 1.80 -9.98
N PHE A 46 -3.20 1.14 -9.02
CA PHE A 46 -4.26 0.17 -9.30
C PHE A 46 -5.45 0.83 -10.02
N ALA A 47 -5.92 1.98 -9.53
CA ALA A 47 -7.00 2.72 -10.16
C ALA A 47 -6.66 3.13 -11.60
N ALA A 48 -5.43 3.59 -11.85
CA ALA A 48 -4.95 3.94 -13.19
C ALA A 48 -4.97 2.73 -14.13
N ILE A 49 -4.48 1.56 -13.68
CA ILE A 49 -4.50 0.32 -14.47
C ILE A 49 -5.94 -0.10 -14.80
N VAL A 50 -6.85 -0.07 -13.82
CA VAL A 50 -8.25 -0.44 -14.06
C VAL A 50 -8.89 0.53 -15.06
N PHE A 51 -8.65 1.83 -14.91
CA PHE A 51 -9.21 2.85 -15.80
C PHE A 51 -8.70 2.71 -17.23
N THR A 52 -7.38 2.52 -17.42
CA THR A 52 -6.80 2.33 -18.76
C THR A 52 -7.22 1.01 -19.39
N ARG A 53 -7.29 -0.08 -18.61
CA ARG A 53 -7.79 -1.38 -19.12
C ARG A 53 -9.24 -1.31 -19.56
N ARG A 54 -10.09 -0.56 -18.85
CA ARG A 54 -11.50 -0.37 -19.26
C ARG A 54 -11.62 0.40 -20.58
N GLN A 55 -10.70 1.31 -20.87
CA GLN A 55 -10.68 2.05 -22.13
C GLN A 55 -10.09 1.24 -23.29
N HIS A 56 -9.15 0.34 -23.01
CA HIS A 56 -8.49 -0.49 -24.01
C HIS A 56 -9.04 -1.92 -24.11
N ALA A 57 -10.15 -2.24 -23.44
CA ALA A 57 -10.85 -3.53 -23.50
C ALA A 57 -11.59 -3.77 -24.82
N ALA A 58 -11.06 -3.25 -25.93
CA ALA A 58 -11.47 -3.58 -27.29
C ALA A 58 -10.60 -4.75 -27.82
N PRO A 59 -10.97 -5.38 -28.94
CA PRO A 59 -11.21 -6.81 -29.16
C PRO A 59 -9.96 -7.72 -29.18
N HIS A 60 -8.79 -7.20 -28.81
CA HIS A 60 -7.51 -7.88 -29.03
C HIS A 60 -7.38 -9.21 -28.28
N VAL A 61 -7.92 -9.30 -27.06
CA VAL A 61 -7.99 -10.56 -26.30
C VAL A 61 -8.89 -11.57 -27.02
N ALA A 62 -10.03 -11.14 -27.58
CA ALA A 62 -10.94 -12.02 -28.32
C ALA A 62 -10.36 -12.48 -29.68
N LEU A 63 -9.46 -11.71 -30.29
CA LEU A 63 -8.75 -12.08 -31.53
C LEU A 63 -7.65 -13.11 -31.28
N LEU A 64 -6.86 -12.95 -30.20
CA LEU A 64 -5.82 -13.91 -29.82
C LEU A 64 -6.43 -15.26 -29.44
N THR A 65 -7.51 -15.29 -28.65
CA THR A 65 -8.14 -16.57 -28.26
C THR A 65 -8.67 -17.37 -29.45
N LYS A 66 -9.26 -16.73 -30.47
CA LYS A 66 -9.74 -17.42 -31.67
C LYS A 66 -8.61 -17.89 -32.60
N ALA A 67 -7.54 -17.11 -32.70
CA ALA A 67 -6.41 -17.44 -33.58
C ALA A 67 -5.48 -18.49 -32.96
N GLU A 68 -5.19 -18.40 -31.66
CA GLU A 68 -4.33 -19.33 -30.92
C GLU A 68 -4.97 -20.73 -30.77
N GLN A 69 -6.29 -20.79 -30.56
CA GLN A 69 -7.01 -22.08 -30.49
C GLN A 69 -6.99 -22.85 -31.81
N LYS A 70 -6.89 -22.16 -32.95
CA LYS A 70 -6.86 -22.79 -34.28
C LYS A 70 -5.53 -23.50 -34.54
N ASP A 71 -4.42 -22.93 -34.09
CA ASP A 71 -3.08 -23.53 -34.27
C ASP A 71 -2.83 -24.72 -33.33
N LEU A 72 -3.38 -24.68 -32.11
CA LEU A 72 -3.27 -25.79 -31.16
C LEU A 72 -4.22 -26.97 -31.45
N GLN A 73 -5.15 -26.79 -32.39
CA GLN A 73 -6.07 -27.82 -32.91
C GLN A 73 -5.70 -28.28 -34.33
N GLY A 74 -4.47 -27.98 -34.77
CA GLY A 74 -3.84 -28.67 -35.91
C GLY A 74 -3.71 -30.16 -35.61
N PRO A 75 -3.69 -31.04 -36.64
CA PRO A 75 -3.77 -32.48 -36.48
C PRO A 75 -2.66 -32.94 -35.54
N ARG A 76 -3.07 -33.41 -34.36
CA ARG A 76 -2.19 -34.04 -33.39
C ARG A 76 -1.64 -35.27 -34.09
N CYS A 77 -0.37 -35.26 -34.48
CA CYS A 77 0.31 -36.45 -35.01
C CYS A 77 0.32 -37.52 -33.92
N ASP A 78 -0.62 -38.45 -34.04
CA ASP A 78 -0.54 -39.82 -33.55
C ASP A 78 0.46 -40.65 -34.38
#